data_AF-A0A6M0CAC5-F1
#
_entry.id   AF-A0A6M0CAC5-F1
#
_cell.length_a   1.000
_cell.length_b   1.000
_cell.length_c   1.000
_cell.angle_alpha   90.00
_cell.angle_beta   90.00
_cell.angle_gamma   90.00
#
_symmetry.space_group_name_H-M   'P 1'
#
loop_
_entity.id
_entity.type
_entity.pdbx_description
1 polymer ?
#
loop_
_entity_poly.entity_id
_entity_poly.type
_entity_poly.pdbx_seq_one_letter_code
_entity_poly.pdbx_strand_id
1 'polypeptide(L)'
;PSICQENLVKLQVPLAAAIDKDDMDFALTQFWEHYAVEYRQLIINRLGFDNLPVPEATELLKLTIEFLQETQVGYHDFFAELRGQFSPEWRDDASKILSDKKPNKLLDAWRDFYYHLLQNLSNAELEEMGERLRQKNPEQGLIRPVIESVWEAISVDDNWQPFYDLVNRIHES
;
A
#
# COMPACT_ATOMS: atom_id res chain seq x y z
N PRO A 1 -8.71 -4.45 -11.41
CA PRO A 1 -7.73 -4.70 -12.50
C PRO A 1 -8.35 -5.30 -13.76
N SER A 2 -9.10 -6.40 -13.64
CA SER A 2 -9.82 -7.03 -14.78
C SER A 2 -10.76 -6.06 -15.50
N ILE A 3 -11.57 -5.31 -14.76
CA ILE A 3 -12.48 -4.29 -15.33
C ILE A 3 -11.70 -3.24 -16.12
N CYS A 4 -10.52 -2.82 -15.66
CA CYS A 4 -9.68 -1.87 -16.41
C CYS A 4 -9.17 -2.49 -17.72
N GLN A 5 -8.72 -3.74 -17.69
CA GLN A 5 -8.30 -4.46 -18.90
C GLN A 5 -9.45 -4.56 -19.90
N GLU A 6 -10.65 -4.93 -19.44
CA GLU A 6 -11.86 -4.99 -20.29
C GLU A 6 -12.21 -3.63 -20.90
N ASN A 7 -12.06 -2.55 -20.13
CA ASN A 7 -12.28 -1.20 -20.63
C ASN A 7 -11.24 -0.83 -21.70
N LEU A 8 -9.98 -1.24 -21.54
CA LEU A 8 -8.96 -1.03 -22.56
C LEU A 8 -9.25 -1.80 -23.85
N VAL A 9 -9.76 -3.04 -23.75
CA VAL A 9 -10.23 -3.80 -24.92
C VAL A 9 -11.36 -3.05 -25.64
N LYS A 10 -12.33 -2.51 -24.89
CA LYS A 10 -13.42 -1.70 -25.48
C LYS A 10 -12.90 -0.41 -26.11
N LEU A 11 -11.85 0.19 -25.55
CA LEU A 11 -11.21 1.41 -26.05
C LEU A 11 -10.53 1.21 -27.41
N GLN A 12 -10.14 -0.03 -27.77
CA GLN A 12 -9.59 -0.32 -29.09
C GLN A 12 -10.58 -0.02 -30.22
N VAL A 13 -11.90 -0.19 -29.98
CA VAL A 13 -12.94 0.02 -31.01
C VAL A 13 -12.94 1.45 -31.58
N PRO A 14 -13.01 2.52 -30.77
CA PRO A 14 -12.90 3.88 -31.29
C PRO A 14 -11.48 4.24 -31.79
N LEU A 15 -10.42 3.58 -31.30
CA LEU A 15 -9.04 3.88 -31.70
C LEU A 15 -8.59 3.19 -32.99
N ALA A 16 -9.31 2.17 -33.46
CA ALA A 16 -9.00 1.41 -34.66
C ALA A 16 -8.98 2.26 -35.95
N ALA A 17 -9.52 3.47 -35.92
CA ALA A 17 -9.43 4.41 -37.04
C ALA A 17 -8.02 5.03 -37.21
N ALA A 18 -7.17 4.97 -36.18
CA ALA A 18 -5.87 5.63 -36.15
C ALA A 18 -4.71 4.68 -35.78
N ILE A 19 -4.99 3.55 -35.12
CA ILE A 19 -4.00 2.59 -34.64
C ILE A 19 -4.35 1.21 -35.17
N ASP A 20 -3.35 0.44 -35.60
CA ASP A 20 -3.56 -0.93 -36.04
C ASP A 20 -4.08 -1.80 -34.88
N LYS A 21 -5.02 -2.68 -35.20
CA LYS A 21 -5.68 -3.51 -34.18
C LYS A 21 -4.75 -4.59 -33.64
N ASP A 22 -3.93 -5.20 -34.48
CA ASP A 22 -3.02 -6.27 -34.07
C ASP A 22 -1.93 -5.71 -33.14
N ASP A 23 -1.46 -4.48 -33.41
CA ASP A 23 -0.54 -3.76 -32.53
C ASP A 23 -1.16 -3.48 -31.15
N MET A 24 -2.43 -3.03 -31.11
CA MET A 24 -3.14 -2.80 -29.84
C MET A 24 -3.40 -4.10 -29.07
N ASP A 25 -3.76 -5.18 -29.76
CA ASP A 25 -3.98 -6.50 -29.15
C ASP A 25 -2.67 -7.04 -28.55
N PHE A 26 -1.56 -6.90 -29.29
CA PHE A 26 -0.23 -7.26 -28.80
C PHE A 26 0.14 -6.48 -27.54
N ALA A 27 -0.05 -5.16 -27.52
CA ALA A 27 0.23 -4.33 -26.35
C ALA A 27 -0.59 -4.74 -25.12
N LEU A 28 -1.86 -5.14 -25.29
CA LEU A 28 -2.70 -5.58 -24.17
C LEU A 28 -2.29 -6.92 -23.57
N THR A 29 -1.50 -7.74 -24.27
CA THR A 29 -0.96 -8.99 -23.69
C THR A 29 -0.03 -8.72 -22.49
N GLN A 30 0.61 -7.55 -22.47
CA GLN A 30 1.55 -7.14 -21.42
C GLN A 30 0.86 -6.52 -20.19
N PHE A 31 -0.46 -6.30 -20.23
CA PHE A 31 -1.20 -5.61 -19.17
C PHE A 31 -0.97 -6.23 -17.79
N TRP A 32 -1.07 -7.56 -17.68
CA TRP A 32 -0.95 -8.24 -16.39
C TRP A 32 0.47 -8.23 -15.86
N GLU A 33 1.47 -8.28 -16.74
CA GLU A 33 2.88 -8.16 -16.36
C GLU A 33 3.16 -6.77 -15.79
N HIS A 34 2.78 -5.71 -16.51
CA HIS A 34 2.92 -4.34 -16.03
C HIS A 34 2.16 -4.11 -14.72
N TYR A 35 0.90 -4.55 -14.64
CA TYR A 35 0.11 -4.45 -13.42
C TYR A 35 0.79 -5.14 -12.24
N ALA A 36 1.30 -6.36 -12.41
CA ALA A 36 1.93 -7.12 -11.34
C ALA A 36 3.23 -6.48 -10.86
N VAL A 37 4.06 -5.96 -11.78
CA VAL A 37 5.29 -5.25 -11.46
C VAL A 37 5.00 -3.99 -10.65
N GLU A 38 4.11 -3.14 -11.14
CA GLU A 38 3.75 -1.88 -10.47
C GLU A 38 3.06 -2.13 -9.13
N TYR A 39 2.12 -3.06 -9.08
CA TYR A 39 1.43 -3.41 -7.84
C TYR A 39 2.40 -3.89 -6.77
N ARG A 40 3.33 -4.79 -7.13
CA ARG A 40 4.38 -5.25 -6.20
C ARG A 40 5.21 -4.07 -5.73
N GLN A 41 5.71 -3.24 -6.64
CA GLN A 41 6.54 -2.09 -6.28
C GLN A 41 5.82 -1.13 -5.33
N LEU A 42 4.54 -0.85 -5.58
CA LEU A 42 3.72 -0.01 -4.69
C LEU A 42 3.60 -0.61 -3.29
N ILE A 43 3.34 -1.91 -3.16
CA ILE A 43 3.25 -2.56 -1.85
C ILE A 43 4.61 -2.59 -1.16
N ILE A 44 5.70 -2.88 -1.86
CA ILE A 44 7.06 -2.88 -1.31
C ILE A 44 7.43 -1.48 -0.77
N ASN A 45 7.10 -0.43 -1.51
CA ASN A 45 7.27 0.95 -1.06
C ASN A 45 6.47 1.24 0.21
N ARG A 46 5.23 0.75 0.30
CA ARG A 46 4.40 0.87 1.51
C ARG A 46 4.90 0.03 2.67
N LEU A 47 5.63 -1.04 2.40
CA LEU A 47 6.35 -1.83 3.39
C LEU A 47 7.71 -1.21 3.76
N GLY A 48 8.04 -0.05 3.19
CA GLY A 48 9.21 0.73 3.58
C GLY A 48 10.48 0.40 2.80
N PHE A 49 10.45 -0.51 1.82
CA PHE A 49 11.63 -0.81 0.99
C PHE A 49 11.55 -0.07 -0.35
N ASP A 50 12.69 0.39 -0.88
CA ASP A 50 12.75 1.02 -2.20
C ASP A 50 12.76 -0.01 -3.32
N ASN A 51 13.78 -0.88 -3.31
CA ASN A 51 13.93 -1.93 -4.29
C ASN A 51 14.38 -3.20 -3.56
N LEU A 52 13.68 -4.29 -3.82
CA LEU A 52 14.04 -5.62 -3.35
C LEU A 52 14.23 -6.54 -4.57
N PRO A 53 15.17 -7.49 -4.50
CA PRO A 53 15.19 -8.63 -5.40
C PRO A 53 13.79 -9.24 -5.59
N VAL A 54 13.42 -9.55 -6.83
CA VAL A 54 12.07 -10.05 -7.17
C VAL A 54 11.61 -11.23 -6.31
N PRO A 55 12.45 -12.23 -5.96
CA PRO A 55 12.03 -13.31 -5.07
C PRO A 55 11.62 -12.82 -3.68
N GLU A 56 12.40 -11.91 -3.10
CA GLU A 56 12.16 -11.35 -1.76
C GLU A 56 10.94 -10.44 -1.75
N ALA A 57 10.81 -9.58 -2.76
CA ALA A 57 9.64 -8.74 -2.96
C ALA A 57 8.35 -9.57 -3.11
N THR A 58 8.43 -10.70 -3.82
CA THR A 58 7.29 -11.57 -4.07
C THR A 58 6.87 -12.32 -2.81
N GLU A 59 7.83 -12.85 -2.04
CA GLU A 59 7.51 -13.55 -0.79
C GLU A 59 6.97 -12.58 0.26
N LEU A 60 7.57 -11.39 0.42
CA LEU A 60 7.07 -10.38 1.35
C LEU A 60 5.64 -9.95 1.01
N LEU A 61 5.36 -9.72 -0.28
CA LEU A 61 4.02 -9.37 -0.75
C LEU A 61 3.02 -10.48 -0.42
N LYS A 62 3.38 -11.74 -0.70
CA LYS A 62 2.54 -12.91 -0.42
C LYS A 62 2.21 -13.02 1.06
N LEU A 63 3.22 -12.98 1.94
CA LEU A 63 3.04 -13.04 3.39
C LEU A 63 2.16 -11.89 3.90
N THR A 64 2.34 -10.69 3.34
CA THR A 64 1.53 -9.52 3.70
C THR A 64 0.06 -9.73 3.32
N ILE A 65 -0.22 -10.19 2.10
CA ILE A 65 -1.59 -10.45 1.64
C ILE A 65 -2.24 -11.57 2.46
N GLU A 66 -1.53 -12.66 2.71
CA GLU A 66 -2.01 -13.80 3.51
C GLU A 66 -2.35 -13.36 4.94
N PHE A 67 -1.44 -12.61 5.59
CA PHE A 67 -1.69 -12.05 6.91
C PHE A 67 -2.95 -11.17 6.94
N LEU A 68 -3.11 -10.25 5.98
CA LEU A 68 -4.25 -9.33 5.93
C LEU A 68 -5.58 -10.07 5.67
N GLN A 69 -5.57 -11.07 4.80
CA GLN A 69 -6.77 -11.86 4.48
C GLN A 69 -7.24 -12.69 5.67
N GLU A 70 -6.33 -13.38 6.35
CA GLU A 70 -6.69 -14.33 7.41
C GLU A 70 -6.97 -13.63 8.76
N THR A 71 -6.32 -12.50 9.04
CA THR A 71 -6.52 -11.78 10.31
C THR A 71 -7.64 -10.74 10.27
N GLN A 72 -8.20 -10.47 9.08
CA GLN A 72 -9.23 -9.43 8.88
C GLN A 72 -8.81 -8.04 9.38
N VAL A 73 -7.50 -7.80 9.52
CA VAL A 73 -6.96 -6.48 9.83
C VAL A 73 -7.23 -5.57 8.63
N GLY A 74 -7.75 -4.37 8.90
CA GLY A 74 -7.98 -3.38 7.86
C GLY A 74 -6.69 -3.09 7.10
N TYR A 75 -6.75 -3.12 5.77
CA TYR A 75 -5.61 -2.84 4.90
C TYR A 75 -4.93 -1.51 5.26
N HIS A 76 -5.72 -0.45 5.49
CA HIS A 76 -5.18 0.85 5.90
C HIS A 76 -4.59 0.83 7.31
N ASP A 77 -5.27 0.17 8.25
CA ASP A 77 -4.84 0.09 9.66
C ASP A 77 -3.49 -0.60 9.79
N PHE A 78 -3.26 -1.69 9.05
CA PHE A 78 -1.97 -2.37 9.04
C PHE A 78 -0.82 -1.45 8.65
N PHE A 79 -0.97 -0.69 7.57
CA PHE A 79 0.09 0.20 7.10
C PHE A 79 0.25 1.45 7.97
N ALA A 80 -0.83 1.92 8.61
CA ALA A 80 -0.78 2.99 9.59
C ALA A 80 -0.01 2.54 10.85
N GLU A 81 -0.29 1.33 11.36
CA GLU A 81 0.45 0.73 12.47
C GLU A 81 1.92 0.47 12.10
N LEU A 82 2.20 -0.03 10.88
CA LEU A 82 3.55 -0.25 10.39
C LEU A 82 4.37 1.05 10.42
N ARG A 83 3.81 2.14 9.90
CA ARG A 83 4.42 3.47 9.98
C ARG A 83 4.60 3.92 11.43
N GLY A 84 3.56 3.80 12.25
CA GLY A 84 3.53 4.35 13.62
C GLY A 84 4.46 3.65 14.61
N GLN A 85 4.71 2.36 14.40
CA GLN A 85 5.56 1.57 15.29
C GLN A 85 6.99 1.37 14.78
N PHE A 86 7.28 1.75 13.53
CA PHE A 86 8.61 1.56 12.95
C PHE A 86 9.69 2.25 13.78
N SER A 87 10.75 1.51 14.06
CA SER A 87 11.96 2.00 14.71
C SER A 87 13.17 1.31 14.11
N PRO A 88 14.33 1.99 13.97
CA PRO A 88 15.58 1.34 13.55
C PRO A 88 15.97 0.12 14.41
N GLU A 89 15.52 0.08 15.66
CA GLU A 89 15.73 -1.05 16.58
C GLU A 89 15.07 -2.35 16.10
N TRP A 90 14.12 -2.29 15.17
CA TRP A 90 13.53 -3.48 14.55
C TRP A 90 14.55 -4.33 13.82
N ARG A 91 15.66 -3.76 13.34
CA ARG A 91 16.76 -4.54 12.75
C ARG A 91 17.47 -5.41 13.79
N ASP A 92 17.48 -4.98 15.05
CA ASP A 92 18.24 -5.63 16.11
C ASP A 92 17.37 -6.62 16.91
N ASP A 93 16.05 -6.39 16.97
CA ASP A 93 15.11 -7.21 17.74
C ASP A 93 13.76 -7.38 17.02
N ALA A 94 13.52 -8.58 16.47
CA ALA A 94 12.30 -8.95 15.78
C ALA A 94 11.04 -8.85 16.66
N SER A 95 11.18 -8.97 17.99
CA SER A 95 10.03 -8.91 18.91
C SER A 95 9.42 -7.52 19.02
N LYS A 96 10.15 -6.48 18.60
CA LYS A 96 9.69 -5.09 18.55
C LYS A 96 8.82 -4.81 17.33
N ILE A 97 8.87 -5.67 16.31
CA ILE A 97 8.12 -5.48 15.07
C ILE A 97 6.62 -5.69 15.36
N LEU A 98 5.81 -4.65 15.22
CA LEU A 98 4.37 -4.69 15.46
C LEU A 98 4.01 -5.27 16.84
N SER A 99 4.74 -4.91 17.91
CA SER A 99 4.68 -5.59 19.22
C SER A 99 3.30 -5.57 19.87
N ASP A 100 2.45 -4.60 19.51
CA ASP A 100 1.08 -4.48 20.05
C ASP A 100 0.11 -5.52 19.47
N LYS A 101 0.47 -6.18 18.37
CA LYS A 101 -0.36 -7.23 17.76
C LYS A 101 -0.17 -8.57 18.45
N LYS A 102 -1.29 -9.27 18.69
CA LYS A 102 -1.27 -10.64 19.24
C LYS A 102 -0.48 -11.58 18.33
N PRO A 103 0.51 -12.31 18.86
CA PRO A 103 1.30 -13.24 18.09
C PRO A 103 0.41 -14.34 17.50
N ASN A 104 0.67 -14.67 16.25
CA ASN A 104 0.06 -15.77 15.54
C ASN A 104 1.03 -16.22 14.45
N LYS A 105 0.86 -17.44 13.95
CA LYS A 105 1.80 -18.04 13.00
C LYS A 105 2.04 -17.21 11.74
N LEU A 106 1.03 -16.51 11.24
CA LEU A 106 1.15 -15.67 10.04
C LEU A 106 1.94 -14.40 10.34
N LEU A 107 1.66 -13.76 11.47
CA LEU A 107 2.41 -12.59 11.93
C LEU A 107 3.86 -12.95 12.24
N ASP A 108 4.10 -14.10 12.86
CA ASP A 108 5.46 -14.54 13.20
C ASP A 108 6.27 -14.83 11.94
N ALA A 109 5.69 -15.55 10.95
CA ALA A 109 6.33 -15.77 9.65
C ALA A 109 6.62 -14.46 8.90
N TRP A 110 5.68 -13.51 8.94
CA TRP A 110 5.86 -12.18 8.35
C TRP A 110 6.96 -11.40 9.06
N ARG A 111 6.98 -11.39 10.40
CA ARG A 111 8.00 -10.72 11.23
C ARG A 111 9.39 -11.28 10.95
N ASP A 112 9.53 -12.60 10.93
CA ASP A 112 10.80 -13.26 10.68
C ASP A 112 11.36 -12.85 9.30
N PHE A 113 10.51 -12.89 8.27
CA PHE A 113 10.92 -12.50 6.92
C PHE A 113 11.28 -11.02 6.83
N TYR A 114 10.44 -10.14 7.37
CA TYR A 114 10.68 -8.70 7.38
C TYR A 114 11.97 -8.36 8.15
N TYR A 115 12.18 -8.98 9.31
CA TYR A 115 13.37 -8.86 10.13
C TYR A 115 14.63 -9.24 9.34
N HIS A 116 14.62 -10.38 8.64
CA HIS A 116 15.73 -10.79 7.81
C HIS A 116 16.08 -9.78 6.71
N LEU A 117 15.07 -9.10 6.12
CA LEU A 117 15.33 -8.02 5.17
C LEU A 117 15.98 -6.81 5.86
N LEU A 118 15.52 -6.44 7.05
CA LEU A 118 16.10 -5.33 7.82
C LEU A 118 17.57 -5.56 8.16
N GLN A 119 17.98 -6.80 8.43
CA GLN A 119 19.37 -7.15 8.75
C GLN A 119 20.36 -6.82 7.62
N ASN A 120 19.88 -6.71 6.39
CA ASN A 120 20.70 -6.34 5.23
C ASN A 120 20.82 -4.83 5.02
N LEU A 121 20.10 -4.01 5.80
CA LEU A 121 20.08 -2.56 5.67
C LEU A 121 21.12 -1.89 6.57
N SER A 122 21.84 -0.94 5.99
CA SER A 122 22.66 0.02 6.71
C SER A 122 21.79 0.99 7.54
N ASN A 123 22.44 1.74 8.45
CA ASN A 123 21.73 2.76 9.24
C ASN A 123 21.11 3.86 8.36
N ALA A 124 21.79 4.24 7.26
CA ALA A 124 21.28 5.23 6.33
C ALA A 124 20.01 4.72 5.61
N GLU A 125 20.04 3.46 5.15
CA GLU A 125 18.87 2.85 4.49
C GLU A 125 17.68 2.68 5.44
N LEU A 126 17.92 2.43 6.74
CA LEU A 126 16.85 2.39 7.75
C LEU A 126 16.22 3.77 8.00
N GLU A 127 17.02 4.83 7.98
CA GLU A 127 16.50 6.20 8.10
C GLU A 127 15.64 6.56 6.89
N GLU A 128 16.12 6.27 5.68
CA GLU A 128 15.35 6.44 4.44
C GLU A 128 14.08 5.60 4.42
N MET A 129 14.12 4.38 4.97
CA MET A 129 12.95 3.52 5.15
C MET A 129 11.90 4.16 6.06
N GLY A 130 12.32 4.78 7.16
CA GLY A 130 11.42 5.53 8.04
C GLY A 130 10.71 6.67 7.31
N GLU A 131 11.44 7.44 6.49
CA GLU A 131 10.84 8.48 5.65
C GLU A 131 9.88 7.90 4.60
N ARG A 132 10.27 6.81 3.95
CA ARG A 132 9.43 6.12 2.95
C ARG A 132 8.13 5.63 3.57
N LEU A 133 8.18 5.04 4.76
CA LEU A 133 6.99 4.59 5.49
C LEU A 133 6.05 5.76 5.81
N ARG A 134 6.57 6.92 6.21
CA ARG A 134 5.77 8.13 6.42
C ARG A 134 5.11 8.61 5.13
N GLN A 135 5.89 8.72 4.05
CA GLN A 135 5.42 9.26 2.77
C GLN A 135 4.43 8.33 2.05
N LYS A 136 4.62 7.01 2.14
CA LYS A 136 3.82 6.02 1.39
C LYS A 136 2.60 5.51 2.16
N ASN A 137 2.54 5.75 3.48
CA ASN A 137 1.42 5.36 4.33
C ASN A 137 0.88 6.57 5.08
N PRO A 138 -0.05 7.34 4.48
CA PRO A 138 -0.69 8.45 5.18
C PRO A 138 -1.51 7.93 6.38
N GLU A 139 -1.46 8.67 7.50
CA GLU A 139 -2.22 8.35 8.72
C GLU A 139 -3.73 8.38 8.52
N GLN A 140 -4.20 9.20 7.56
CA GLN A 140 -5.62 9.37 7.28
C GLN A 140 -5.96 8.71 5.95
N GLY A 141 -6.54 7.50 6.04
CA GLY A 141 -7.36 7.00 4.95
C GLY A 141 -8.63 7.83 4.87
N LEU A 142 -9.01 8.29 3.68
CA LEU A 142 -10.35 8.83 3.39
C LEU A 142 -11.38 7.70 3.45
N ILE A 143 -11.56 7.13 4.63
CA ILE A 143 -12.51 6.07 4.87
C ILE A 143 -13.91 6.65 4.94
N ARG A 144 -14.86 5.88 4.44
CA ARG A 144 -16.28 6.26 4.33
C ARG A 144 -16.86 6.92 5.60
N PRO A 145 -16.59 6.45 6.83
CA PRO A 145 -17.09 7.11 8.04
C PRO A 145 -16.62 8.56 8.22
N VAL A 146 -15.39 8.89 7.80
CA VAL A 146 -14.86 10.26 7.87
C VAL A 146 -15.56 11.16 6.86
N ILE A 147 -15.84 10.63 5.66
CA ILE A 147 -16.57 11.36 4.63
C ILE A 147 -18.02 11.58 5.07
N GLU A 148 -18.66 10.55 5.64
CA GLU A 148 -20.05 10.61 6.11
C GLU A 148 -20.21 11.60 7.28
N SER A 149 -19.28 11.66 8.23
CA SER A 149 -19.36 12.62 9.34
C SER A 149 -19.21 14.08 8.88
N VAL A 150 -18.36 14.34 7.88
CA VAL A 150 -18.27 15.67 7.25
C VAL A 150 -19.58 16.02 6.52
N TRP A 151 -20.14 15.07 5.76
CA TRP A 151 -21.42 15.27 5.07
C TRP A 151 -22.58 15.49 6.03
N GLU A 152 -22.62 14.79 7.15
CA GLU A 152 -23.65 14.97 8.18
C GLU A 152 -23.59 16.38 8.77
N ALA A 153 -22.40 16.86 9.17
CA ALA A 153 -22.24 18.23 9.68
C ALA A 153 -22.66 19.31 8.66
N ILE A 154 -22.40 19.12 7.38
CA ILE A 154 -22.82 20.04 6.32
C ILE A 154 -24.35 19.96 6.12
N SER A 155 -24.91 18.76 6.06
CA SER A 155 -26.32 18.58 5.71
C SER A 155 -27.29 18.89 6.85
N VAL A 156 -26.90 18.65 8.10
CA VAL A 156 -27.74 18.87 9.29
C VAL A 156 -27.53 20.27 9.85
N ASP A 157 -26.28 20.71 9.98
CA ASP A 157 -25.92 21.92 10.70
C ASP A 157 -25.40 23.07 9.80
N ASP A 158 -25.33 22.87 8.48
CA ASP A 158 -24.65 23.77 7.52
C ASP A 158 -23.22 24.14 7.97
N ASN A 159 -22.57 23.21 8.67
CA ASN A 159 -21.24 23.40 9.22
C ASN A 159 -20.18 22.87 8.26
N TRP A 160 -19.52 23.79 7.56
CA TRP A 160 -18.44 23.50 6.62
C TRP A 160 -17.06 23.35 7.26
N GLN A 161 -16.92 23.67 8.55
CA GLN A 161 -15.61 23.63 9.23
C GLN A 161 -14.95 22.23 9.19
N PRO A 162 -15.66 21.11 9.43
CA PRO A 162 -15.06 19.77 9.34
C PRO A 162 -14.49 19.44 7.97
N PHE A 163 -15.09 19.98 6.90
CA PHE A 163 -14.58 19.81 5.54
C PHE A 163 -13.25 20.55 5.35
N TYR A 164 -13.17 21.81 5.77
CA TYR A 164 -11.92 22.58 5.67
C TYR A 164 -10.80 21.96 6.52
N ASP A 165 -11.14 21.48 7.73
CA ASP A 165 -10.18 20.79 8.59
C ASP A 165 -9.70 19.48 7.96
N LEU A 166 -10.57 18.74 7.26
CA LEU A 166 -10.19 17.55 6.51
C LEU A 166 -9.25 17.89 5.34
N VAL A 167 -9.58 18.92 4.54
CA VAL A 167 -8.75 19.34 3.40
C VAL A 167 -7.36 19.81 3.86
N ASN A 168 -7.29 20.62 4.91
CA ASN A 168 -6.01 21.08 5.47
C ASN A 168 -5.15 19.91 5.95
N ARG A 169 -5.75 18.97 6.68
CA ARG A 169 -5.04 17.76 7.15
C ARG A 169 -4.52 16.91 5.99
N ILE A 170 -5.25 16.80 4.89
CA ILE A 170 -4.79 16.06 3.70
C ILE A 170 -3.61 16.75 3.03
N HIS A 171 -3.59 18.10 2.98
CA HIS A 171 -2.45 18.84 2.43
C HIS A 171 -1.19 18.77 3.32
N GLU A 172 -1.36 18.57 4.62
CA GLU A 172 -0.26 18.50 5.60
C GLU A 172 0.28 17.07 5.83
N SER A 173 -0.41 16.04 5.31
CA SER A 173 -0.06 14.61 5.44
C SER A 173 0.90 14.12 4.38
#